data_AF-A0A3D3SVD1-F1
#
_entry.id   AF-A0A3D3SVD1-F1
#
_cell.length_a   1.000
_cell.length_b   1.000
_cell.length_c   1.000
_cell.angle_alpha   90.00
_cell.angle_beta   90.00
_cell.angle_gamma   90.00
#
_symmetry.space_group_name_H-M   'P 1'
#
loop_
_entity.id
_entity.type
_entity.pdbx_description
1 polymer ?
#
loop_
_entity_poly.entity_id
_entity_poly.type
_entity_poly.pdbx_seq_one_letter_code
_entity_poly.pdbx_strand_id
1 'polypeptide(L)' 'GKTVVSYCTGGIRCEKAAIFMNELGLANVFQLDGGILNYFEKTDGSHWQGSCFVFDERVGLLPSLAPDTAVECQPTAS' A
#
# COMPACT_ATOMS: atom_id res chain seq x y z
N GLY A 1 -21.02 11.99 7.47
CA GLY A 1 -20.38 11.35 6.30
C GLY A 1 -19.63 10.10 6.74
N LYS A 2 -19.28 9.21 5.81
CA LYS A 2 -18.41 8.05 6.11
C LYS A 2 -16.95 8.49 6.22
N THR A 3 -16.15 7.78 7.00
CA THR A 3 -14.70 7.95 7.04
C THR A 3 -14.05 7.12 5.94
N VAL A 4 -13.12 7.71 5.20
CA VAL A 4 -12.32 7.04 4.18
C VAL A 4 -10.87 7.03 4.61
N VAL A 5 -10.26 5.84 4.64
CA VAL A 5 -8.84 5.66 4.89
C VAL A 5 -8.22 5.06 3.63
N SER A 6 -7.22 5.73 3.06
CA SER A 6 -6.53 5.28 1.85
C SER A 6 -5.13 4.75 2.17
N TYR A 7 -4.67 3.77 1.39
CA TYR A 7 -3.32 3.24 1.51
C TYR A 7 -2.81 2.79 0.13
N CYS A 8 -1.48 2.81 -0.03
CA CYS A 8 -0.78 2.25 -1.19
C CYS A 8 0.62 1.82 -0.75
N THR A 9 1.40 1.18 -1.63
CA THR A 9 2.73 0.63 -1.30
C THR A 9 3.61 1.60 -0.52
N GLY A 10 3.81 2.82 -1.02
CA GLY A 10 4.71 3.83 -0.41
C GLY A 10 4.12 5.22 -0.22
N GLY A 11 2.79 5.34 -0.06
CA GLY A 11 2.13 6.61 0.27
C GLY A 11 1.84 7.59 -0.88
N ILE A 12 2.70 7.70 -1.90
CA ILE A 12 2.63 8.76 -2.93
C ILE A 12 1.28 8.85 -3.71
N ARG A 13 0.57 7.74 -3.91
CA ARG A 13 -0.76 7.74 -4.56
C ARG A 13 -1.83 8.30 -3.63
N CYS A 14 -1.71 8.05 -2.34
CA CYS A 14 -2.64 8.51 -1.32
C CYS A 14 -2.55 10.02 -1.11
N GLU A 15 -1.37 10.61 -1.22
CA GLU A 15 -1.19 12.07 -1.16
C GLU A 15 -2.02 12.78 -2.25
N LYS A 16 -1.96 12.26 -3.48
CA LYS A 16 -2.77 12.78 -4.60
C LYS A 16 -4.26 12.50 -4.41
N ALA A 17 -4.61 11.30 -3.95
CA ALA A 17 -6.01 10.92 -3.71
C ALA A 17 -6.65 11.76 -2.59
N ALA A 18 -5.88 12.12 -1.55
CA ALA A 18 -6.35 12.97 -0.46
C ALA A 18 -6.73 14.37 -0.98
N ILE A 19 -5.91 14.98 -1.85
CA ILE A 19 -6.23 16.26 -2.51
C ILE A 19 -7.55 16.14 -3.28
N PHE A 20 -7.67 15.12 -4.14
CA PHE A 20 -8.89 14.91 -4.93
C PHE A 20 -10.14 14.70 -4.06
N MET A 21 -10.04 13.92 -2.98
CA MET A 21 -11.18 13.70 -2.06
C MET A 21 -11.54 14.98 -1.27
N ASN A 22 -10.55 15.79 -0.92
CA ASN A 22 -10.79 17.10 -0.29
C ASN A 22 -11.52 18.04 -1.27
N GLU A 23 -11.14 18.06 -2.54
CA GLU A 23 -11.84 18.85 -3.59
C GLU A 23 -13.29 18.40 -3.80
N LEU A 24 -13.58 17.11 -3.60
CA LEU A 24 -14.94 16.56 -3.61
C LEU A 24 -15.73 16.85 -2.31
N GLY A 25 -15.14 17.52 -1.32
CA GLY A 25 -15.80 17.90 -0.07
C GLY A 25 -15.96 16.77 0.94
N LEU A 26 -15.14 15.70 0.87
CA LEU A 26 -15.16 14.65 1.87
C LEU A 26 -14.50 15.15 3.17
N ALA A 27 -15.27 15.18 4.27
CA ALA A 27 -14.80 15.72 5.55
C ALA A 27 -13.84 14.82 6.33
N ASN A 28 -13.93 13.49 6.17
CA ASN A 28 -13.22 12.51 6.98
C ASN A 28 -12.32 11.63 6.10
N VAL A 29 -11.21 12.19 5.62
CA VAL A 29 -10.24 11.51 4.75
C VAL A 29 -8.93 11.36 5.48
N PHE A 30 -8.43 10.13 5.56
CA PHE A 30 -7.15 9.79 6.16
C PHE A 30 -6.32 8.95 5.18
N GLN A 31 -5.01 8.93 5.40
CA GLN A 31 -4.11 8.05 4.68
C GLN A 31 -3.17 7.33 5.64
N LEU A 32 -2.70 6.15 5.25
CA LEU A 32 -1.63 5.45 5.93
C LEU A 32 -0.30 6.18 5.65
N ASP A 33 0.27 6.81 6.68
CA ASP A 33 1.53 7.54 6.60
C ASP A 33 2.67 6.63 6.13
N GLY A 34 3.41 7.05 5.10
CA GLY A 34 4.46 6.23 4.47
C GLY A 34 3.97 4.96 3.74
N GLY A 35 2.67 4.69 3.69
CA GLY A 35 2.09 3.53 3.02
C GLY A 35 2.33 2.19 3.72
N ILE A 36 2.09 1.11 2.97
CA ILE A 36 2.16 -0.27 3.49
C ILE A 36 3.56 -0.63 3.98
N LEU A 37 4.62 -0.17 3.29
CA LEU A 37 6.00 -0.49 3.69
C LEU A 37 6.35 0.14 5.04
N ASN A 38 5.96 1.40 5.28
CA ASN A 38 6.14 2.01 6.60
C ASN A 38 5.29 1.30 7.68
N TYR A 39 4.09 0.82 7.35
CA TYR A 39 3.30 0.00 8.29
C TYR A 39 4.04 -1.29 8.69
N PHE A 40 4.67 -1.98 7.74
CA PHE A 40 5.51 -3.16 8.04
C PHE A 40 6.73 -2.81 8.89
N GLU A 41 7.38 -1.67 8.66
CA GLU A 41 8.52 -1.22 9.48
C GLU A 41 8.14 -0.87 10.92
N LYS A 42 6.92 -0.37 11.15
CA LYS A 42 6.49 0.20 12.44
C LYS A 42 5.64 -0.75 13.27
N THR A 43 5.22 -1.89 12.72
CA THR A 43 4.29 -2.81 13.38
C THR A 43 4.72 -4.27 13.18
N ASP A 44 3.98 -5.20 13.77
CA ASP A 44 4.14 -6.63 13.55
C ASP A 44 3.41 -7.13 12.28
N GLY A 45 2.77 -6.24 11.52
CA GLY A 45 2.00 -6.59 10.32
C GLY A 45 0.73 -7.38 10.61
N SER A 46 0.24 -7.42 11.85
CA SER A 46 -0.88 -8.25 12.32
C SER A 46 -2.21 -8.06 11.56
N HIS A 47 -2.40 -6.93 10.88
CA HIS A 47 -3.60 -6.65 10.10
C HIS A 47 -3.40 -6.81 8.58
N TRP A 48 -2.23 -7.26 8.15
CA TRP A 48 -1.94 -7.51 6.75
C TRP A 48 -2.03 -9.00 6.40
N GLN A 49 -2.45 -9.32 5.17
CA GLN A 49 -2.56 -10.68 4.65
C GLN A 49 -1.91 -10.77 3.27
N GLY A 50 -1.06 -11.77 3.07
CA GLY A 50 -0.32 -11.99 1.82
C GLY A 50 0.88 -11.06 1.64
N SER A 51 1.32 -10.88 0.40
CA SER A 51 2.46 -10.04 0.03
C SER A 51 2.05 -8.62 -0.40
N CYS A 52 2.87 -7.63 -0.09
CA CYS A 52 2.76 -6.29 -0.66
C CYS A 52 3.49 -6.22 -2.01
N PHE A 53 2.77 -5.96 -3.09
CA PHE A 53 3.36 -5.82 -4.42
C PHE A 53 4.32 -4.63 -4.50
N VAL A 54 5.50 -4.87 -5.07
CA VAL A 54 6.54 -3.87 -5.34
C VAL A 54 6.92 -3.86 -6.82
N PHE A 55 7.24 -2.67 -7.33
CA PHE A 55 7.48 -2.42 -8.76
C PHE A 55 8.95 -2.63 -9.13
N ASP A 56 9.49 -3.79 -8.80
CA ASP A 56 10.85 -4.22 -9.15
C ASP A 56 10.93 -5.76 -9.18
N GLU A 57 12.14 -6.29 -9.35
CA GLU A 57 12.41 -7.73 -9.49
C GLU A 57 11.94 -8.58 -8.31
N ARG A 58 11.68 -7.98 -7.14
CA ARG A 58 11.21 -8.71 -5.95
C ARG A 58 9.75 -9.11 -6.07
N VAL A 59 8.95 -8.38 -6.88
CA VAL A 59 7.51 -8.56 -7.15
C VAL A 59 6.60 -8.40 -5.93
N GLY A 60 6.92 -9.03 -4.80
CA GLY A 60 6.19 -8.94 -3.54
C GLY A 60 7.12 -8.93 -2.33
N LEU A 61 6.70 -8.26 -1.27
CA LEU A 61 7.34 -8.31 0.05
C LEU A 61 6.37 -8.87 1.09
N LEU A 62 6.86 -9.73 1.97
CA LEU A 62 6.14 -10.17 3.17
C LEU A 62 6.09 -9.03 4.22
N PRO A 63 5.25 -9.13 5.26
CA PRO A 63 5.27 -8.18 6.38
C PRO A 63 6.63 -8.02 7.07
N SER A 64 7.50 -9.03 6.96
CA SER A 64 8.89 -8.97 7.44
C SER A 64 9.83 -8.14 6.55
N LEU A 65 9.31 -7.52 5.47
CA LEU A 65 10.07 -6.82 4.42
C LEU A 65 11.03 -7.73 3.63
N ALA A 66 10.91 -9.05 3.79
CA ALA A 66 11.62 -10.01 2.96
C ALA A 66 10.90 -10.21 1.62
N PRO A 67 11.63 -10.46 0.51
CA PRO A 67 11.02 -10.88 -0.76
C PRO A 67 10.12 -12.10 -0.57
N ASP A 68 8.94 -12.06 -1.17
CA ASP A 68 8.06 -13.22 -1.24
C ASP A 68 8.47 -14.11 -2.42
N THR A 69 9.15 -15.21 -2.13
CA THR A 69 9.64 -16.15 -3.14
C THR A 69 8.53 -16.97 -3.80
N ALA A 70 7.29 -16.92 -3.28
CA ALA A 70 6.15 -17.60 -3.90
C ALA A 70 5.53 -16.78 -5.04
N VAL A 71 5.89 -15.50 -5.18
CA VAL A 71 5.34 -14.60 -6.18
C VAL A 71 6.40 -14.32 -7.25
N GLU A 72 6.27 -14.97 -8.40
CA GLU A 72 7.12 -14.74 -9.55
C GLU A 72 6.48 -13.73 -10.52
N CYS A 73 7.32 -12.91 -11.16
CA CYS A 73 6.87 -12.03 -12.24
C CYS A 73 6.55 -12.92 -13.45
N GLN A 74 5.27 -13.28 -13.61
CA GLN A 74 4.86 -14.03 -14.78
C GLN A 74 5.03 -13.13 -16.02
N PRO A 75 5.74 -13.61 -17.07
CA PRO A 75 5.76 -12.89 -18.33
C PRO A 75 4.31 -12.77 -18.81
N THR A 76 3.83 -11.55 -19.05
CA THR A 76 2.55 -11.37 -19.74
C THR A 76 2.71 -12.01 -21.11
N ALA A 77 2.04 -13.14 -21.34
CA ALA A 77 1.98 -13.74 -22.66
C ALA A 77 1.49 -12.68 -23.66
N SER A 78 2.28 -12.47 -24.72
CA SER A 78 2.00 -11.55 -25.83
C SER A 78 0.70 -11.89 -26.55
#